data_AF-A0A7Y2N136-F1
#
_entry.id   AF-A0A7Y2N136-F1
#
_cell.length_a   1.000
_cell.length_b   1.000
_cell.length_c   1.000
_cell.angle_alpha   90.00
_cell.angle_beta   90.00
_cell.angle_gamma   90.00
#
_symmetry.space_group_name_H-M   'P 1'
#
loop_
_entity.id
_entity.type
_entity.pdbx_description
1 polymer ?
#
loop_
_entity_poly.entity_id
_entity_poly.type
_entity_poly.pdbx_seq_one_letter_code
_entity_poly.pdbx_strand_id
1 'polypeptide(L)'
;KLAIVRARLGRPDHAAPAETALAYLLEEWGATDPDLIRLRTEYADALFASGAIEAAQPIYALVRAAHASVTAESAADPFRVDAAGRFLLTCRDVSQRSAETALAHAQRVNRDVPDDPHYLATLARALMATGSSAEAVVTQRRACELLPEASGWRLAFESDLRAYGDGRLDDGWGSGG
;
A
#
# COMPACT_ATOMS: atom_id res chain seq x y z
N LYS A 1 12.68 20.44 -3.51
CA LYS A 1 13.13 19.14 -4.10
C LYS A 1 11.94 18.19 -4.32
N LEU A 2 11.20 17.81 -3.27
CA LEU A 2 10.01 16.94 -3.35
C LEU A 2 8.95 17.38 -4.39
N ALA A 3 8.63 18.68 -4.42
CA ALA A 3 7.66 19.24 -5.37
C ALA A 3 8.11 19.14 -6.85
N ILE A 4 9.42 19.21 -7.11
CA ILE A 4 9.99 19.10 -8.47
C ILE A 4 9.93 17.65 -8.94
N VAL A 5 10.22 16.70 -8.05
CA VAL A 5 10.09 15.27 -8.34
C VAL A 5 8.62 14.96 -8.63
N ARG A 6 7.69 15.32 -7.73
CA ARG A 6 6.24 15.13 -7.95
C ARG A 6 5.72 15.76 -9.24
N ALA A 7 6.16 16.98 -9.57
CA ALA A 7 5.77 17.63 -10.82
C ALA A 7 6.28 16.90 -12.07
N ARG A 8 7.43 16.21 -11.97
CA ARG A 8 7.99 15.38 -13.05
C ARG A 8 7.35 13.98 -13.12
N LEU A 9 6.98 13.39 -11.98
CA LEU A 9 6.27 12.09 -11.93
C LEU A 9 4.94 12.11 -12.69
N GLY A 10 4.28 13.27 -12.78
CA GLY A 10 3.07 13.46 -13.59
C GLY A 10 3.29 13.61 -15.10
N ARG A 11 4.53 13.49 -15.60
CA ARG A 11 4.85 13.60 -17.03
C ARG A 11 5.73 12.42 -17.50
N PRO A 12 5.21 11.53 -18.36
CA PRO A 12 5.95 10.35 -18.79
C PRO A 12 7.26 10.67 -19.51
N ASP A 13 7.36 11.82 -20.17
CA ASP A 13 8.57 12.30 -20.87
C ASP A 13 9.73 12.73 -19.93
N HIS A 14 9.55 12.62 -18.62
CA HIS A 14 10.52 13.07 -17.60
C HIS A 14 11.02 11.96 -16.68
N ALA A 15 10.96 10.69 -17.12
CA ALA A 15 11.48 9.53 -16.39
C ALA A 15 12.95 9.66 -15.95
N ALA A 16 13.87 9.98 -16.87
CA ALA A 16 15.30 10.13 -16.54
C ALA A 16 15.60 11.25 -15.51
N PRO A 17 14.98 12.45 -15.60
CA PRO A 17 15.04 13.45 -14.54
C PRO A 17 14.45 13.03 -13.18
N ALA A 18 13.52 12.07 -13.15
CA ALA A 18 12.97 11.54 -11.91
C ALA A 18 13.93 10.54 -11.24
N GLU A 19 14.55 9.64 -12.01
CA GLU A 19 15.53 8.67 -11.50
C GLU A 19 16.75 9.34 -10.86
N THR A 20 17.30 10.35 -11.52
CA THR A 20 18.44 11.11 -10.97
C THR A 20 18.07 11.77 -9.64
N ALA A 21 16.85 12.31 -9.54
CA ALA A 21 16.39 12.91 -8.29
C ALA A 21 16.16 11.87 -7.19
N LEU A 22 15.63 10.69 -7.52
CA LEU A 22 15.47 9.60 -6.56
C LEU A 22 16.82 9.02 -6.09
N ALA A 23 17.83 8.98 -6.95
CA ALA A 23 19.19 8.57 -6.57
C ALA A 23 19.80 9.55 -5.56
N TYR A 24 19.66 10.85 -5.81
CA TYR A 24 20.11 11.87 -4.86
C TYR A 24 19.38 11.79 -3.51
N LEU A 25 18.06 11.57 -3.52
CA LEU A 25 17.28 11.41 -2.29
C LEU A 25 17.63 10.11 -1.54
N LEU A 26 18.03 9.04 -2.24
CA LEU A 26 18.54 7.83 -1.61
C LEU A 26 19.81 8.10 -0.79
N GLU A 27 20.72 8.90 -1.32
CA GLU A 27 21.95 9.28 -0.61
C GLU A 27 21.64 10.20 0.59
N GLU A 28 20.68 11.12 0.44
CA GLU A 28 20.33 12.10 1.49
C GLU A 28 19.50 11.48 2.62
N TRP A 29 18.51 10.65 2.31
CA TRP A 29 17.50 10.17 3.27
C TRP A 29 17.65 8.68 3.63
N GLY A 30 18.33 7.91 2.80
CA GLY A 30 18.48 6.46 2.99
C GLY A 30 17.33 5.65 2.42
N ALA A 31 17.57 4.35 2.21
CA ALA A 31 16.66 3.48 1.45
C ALA A 31 15.32 3.20 2.15
N THR A 32 15.29 3.27 3.47
CA THR A 32 14.10 2.97 4.28
C THR A 32 13.29 4.21 4.62
N ASP A 33 13.72 5.41 4.22
CA ASP A 33 12.99 6.64 4.49
C ASP A 33 11.55 6.59 3.97
N PRO A 34 10.53 6.89 4.80
CA PRO A 34 9.13 6.77 4.40
C PRO A 34 8.74 7.62 3.18
N ASP A 35 9.32 8.81 3.03
CA ASP A 35 9.04 9.69 1.91
C ASP A 35 9.69 9.21 0.62
N LEU A 36 10.90 8.65 0.70
CA LEU A 36 11.55 8.03 -0.45
C LEU A 36 10.79 6.78 -0.92
N ILE A 37 10.36 5.92 0.02
CA ILE A 37 9.54 4.74 -0.30
C ILE A 37 8.28 5.19 -1.04
N ARG A 38 7.54 6.16 -0.49
CA ARG A 38 6.32 6.69 -1.13
C ARG A 38 6.59 7.26 -2.52
N LEU A 39 7.65 8.06 -2.69
CA LEU A 39 7.99 8.63 -4.00
C LEU A 39 8.36 7.57 -5.04
N ARG A 40 9.06 6.50 -4.63
CA ARG A 40 9.38 5.38 -5.52
C ARG A 40 8.14 4.62 -5.95
N THR A 41 7.19 4.39 -5.03
CA THR A 41 5.88 3.81 -5.37
C THR A 41 5.14 4.68 -6.37
N GLU A 42 5.02 5.99 -6.11
CA GLU A 42 4.35 6.93 -7.03
C GLU A 42 5.01 6.94 -8.42
N TYR A 43 6.34 6.86 -8.49
CA TYR A 43 7.06 6.79 -9.76
C TYR A 43 6.82 5.47 -10.50
N ALA A 44 6.89 4.35 -9.80
CA ALA A 44 6.62 3.03 -10.38
C ALA A 44 5.17 2.92 -10.87
N ASP A 45 4.21 3.48 -10.12
CA ASP A 45 2.80 3.54 -10.51
C ASP A 45 2.61 4.37 -11.79
N ALA A 46 3.30 5.51 -11.91
CA ALA A 46 3.27 6.35 -13.10
C ALA A 46 3.87 5.66 -14.33
N LEU A 47 5.02 4.99 -14.19
CA LEU A 47 5.63 4.20 -15.27
C LEU A 47 4.72 3.05 -15.70
N PHE A 48 4.11 2.36 -14.75
CA PHE A 48 3.16 1.30 -15.05
C PHE A 48 1.94 1.85 -15.80
N ALA A 49 1.40 3.01 -15.37
CA ALA A 49 0.26 3.66 -16.03
C ALA A 49 0.56 4.07 -17.47
N SER A 50 1.80 4.45 -17.77
CA SER A 50 2.23 4.82 -19.13
C SER A 50 2.62 3.62 -19.99
N GLY A 51 2.46 2.38 -19.50
CA GLY A 51 2.83 1.15 -20.21
C GLY A 51 4.32 0.78 -20.13
N ALA A 52 5.13 1.55 -19.39
CA ALA A 52 6.55 1.27 -19.16
C ALA A 52 6.73 0.23 -18.03
N ILE A 53 6.09 -0.93 -18.18
CA ILE A 53 6.00 -1.98 -17.15
C ILE A 53 7.40 -2.50 -16.77
N GLU A 54 8.26 -2.76 -17.75
CA GLU A 54 9.63 -3.25 -17.52
C GLU A 54 10.48 -2.28 -16.70
N ALA A 55 10.25 -0.97 -16.85
CA ALA A 55 10.93 0.06 -16.07
C ALA A 55 10.36 0.18 -14.64
N ALA A 56 9.06 -0.08 -14.44
CA ALA A 56 8.42 -0.01 -13.14
C ALA A 56 8.81 -1.17 -12.20
N GLN A 57 8.95 -2.38 -12.75
CA GLN A 57 9.27 -3.61 -12.01
C GLN A 57 10.48 -3.51 -11.07
N PRO A 58 11.68 -3.08 -11.51
CA PRO A 58 12.83 -2.97 -10.62
C PRO A 58 12.59 -1.94 -9.49
N ILE A 59 11.76 -0.94 -9.71
CA ILE A 59 11.44 0.07 -8.70
C ILE A 59 10.50 -0.50 -7.63
N TYR A 60 9.49 -1.28 -8.02
CA TYR A 60 8.67 -2.00 -7.03
C TYR A 60 9.48 -3.01 -6.23
N ALA A 61 10.46 -3.69 -6.84
CA ALA A 61 11.36 -4.59 -6.13
C ALA A 61 12.17 -3.84 -5.06
N LEU A 62 12.66 -2.63 -5.35
CA LEU A 62 13.34 -1.77 -4.38
C LEU A 62 12.40 -1.32 -3.25
N VAL A 63 11.16 -0.94 -3.57
CA VAL A 63 10.14 -0.59 -2.56
C VAL A 63 9.86 -1.78 -1.64
N ARG A 64 9.67 -2.97 -2.21
CA ARG A 64 9.46 -4.20 -1.44
C ARG A 64 10.63 -4.50 -0.52
N ALA A 65 11.87 -4.38 -1.02
CA ALA A 65 13.06 -4.58 -0.21
C ALA A 65 13.15 -3.58 0.95
N ALA A 66 12.85 -2.31 0.70
CA ALA A 66 12.82 -1.28 1.75
C ALA A 66 11.76 -1.60 2.83
N HIS A 67 10.55 -2.00 2.43
CA HIS A 67 9.51 -2.44 3.36
C HIS A 67 9.94 -3.66 4.18
N ALA A 68 10.61 -4.64 3.56
CA ALA A 68 11.12 -5.83 4.26
C ALA A 68 12.19 -5.46 5.30
N SER A 69 13.11 -4.53 4.97
CA SER A 69 14.08 -4.02 5.95
C SER A 69 13.39 -3.34 7.13
N VAL A 70 12.39 -2.50 6.85
CA VAL A 70 11.62 -1.82 7.90
C VAL A 70 10.89 -2.80 8.79
N THR A 71 10.23 -3.82 8.24
CA THR A 71 9.41 -4.74 9.04
C THR A 71 10.23 -5.78 9.82
N ALA A 72 11.47 -6.04 9.39
CA ALA A 72 12.43 -6.86 10.12
C ALA A 72 12.89 -6.23 11.44
N GLU A 73 12.78 -4.91 11.59
CA GLU A 73 13.10 -4.22 12.84
C GLU A 73 12.03 -4.53 13.90
N SER A 74 12.46 -5.07 15.05
CA SER A 74 11.55 -5.41 16.15
C SER A 74 10.81 -4.19 16.70
N ALA A 75 11.43 -3.01 16.64
CA ALA A 75 10.86 -1.74 17.08
C ALA A 75 10.26 -0.90 15.92
N ALA A 76 9.96 -1.54 14.78
CA ALA A 76 9.32 -0.87 13.66
C ALA A 76 7.98 -0.25 14.09
N ASP A 77 7.82 1.03 13.79
CA ASP A 77 6.59 1.78 13.99
C ASP A 77 5.40 1.11 13.29
N PRO A 78 4.26 0.85 13.99
CA PRO A 78 3.08 0.21 13.41
C PRO A 78 2.60 0.85 12.10
N PHE A 79 2.71 2.17 11.97
CA PHE A 79 2.33 2.87 10.73
C PHE A 79 3.17 2.41 9.53
N ARG A 80 4.47 2.17 9.72
CA ARG A 80 5.36 1.72 8.66
C ARG A 80 5.15 0.24 8.33
N VAL A 81 4.83 -0.59 9.33
CA VAL A 81 4.47 -2.01 9.14
C VAL A 81 3.15 -2.13 8.38
N ASP A 82 2.15 -1.31 8.71
CA ASP A 82 0.88 -1.23 8.00
C ASP A 82 1.06 -0.75 6.55
N ALA A 83 1.90 0.26 6.33
CA ALA A 83 2.25 0.71 4.97
C ALA A 83 2.87 -0.42 4.12
N ALA A 84 3.75 -1.24 4.70
CA ALA A 84 4.28 -2.43 4.04
C ALA A 84 3.19 -3.45 3.71
N GLY A 85 2.28 -3.72 4.66
CA GLY A 85 1.13 -4.60 4.45
C GLY A 85 0.23 -4.12 3.32
N ARG A 86 -0.12 -2.83 3.28
CA ARG A 86 -0.90 -2.24 2.20
C ARG A 86 -0.19 -2.37 0.85
N PHE A 87 1.09 -2.05 0.77
CA PHE A 87 1.88 -2.23 -0.45
C PHE A 87 1.78 -3.67 -0.97
N LEU A 88 1.93 -4.67 -0.10
CA LEU A 88 1.84 -6.08 -0.47
C LEU A 88 0.43 -6.54 -0.89
N LEU A 89 -0.63 -5.79 -0.56
CA LEU A 89 -2.01 -6.06 -1.01
C LEU A 89 -2.36 -5.35 -2.32
N THR A 90 -1.85 -4.13 -2.52
CA THR A 90 -2.34 -3.22 -3.56
C THR A 90 -1.32 -2.91 -4.65
N CYS A 91 -0.05 -3.32 -4.50
CA CYS A 91 1.00 -3.03 -5.48
C CYS A 91 0.51 -3.38 -6.90
N ARG A 92 0.72 -2.48 -7.86
CA ARG A 92 0.18 -2.66 -9.20
C ARG A 92 0.81 -3.84 -9.95
N ASP A 93 2.09 -4.08 -9.68
CA ASP A 93 2.76 -5.31 -10.11
C ASP A 93 2.35 -6.47 -9.18
N VAL A 94 1.47 -7.33 -9.68
CA VAL A 94 0.96 -8.51 -8.96
C VAL A 94 2.07 -9.46 -8.49
N SER A 95 3.24 -9.48 -9.16
CA SER A 95 4.37 -10.32 -8.75
C SER A 95 5.01 -9.86 -7.43
N GLN A 96 4.72 -8.63 -6.99
CA GLN A 96 5.22 -8.07 -5.73
C GLN A 96 4.23 -8.26 -4.59
N ARG A 97 2.99 -8.67 -4.88
CA ARG A 97 1.96 -8.90 -3.87
C ARG A 97 2.26 -10.16 -3.06
N SER A 98 1.88 -10.14 -1.79
CA SER A 98 1.88 -11.33 -0.93
C SER A 98 0.82 -11.15 0.15
N ALA A 99 -0.33 -11.82 -0.03
CA ALA A 99 -1.46 -11.72 0.90
C ALA A 99 -1.10 -12.29 2.28
N GLU A 100 -0.31 -13.36 2.32
CA GLU A 100 0.12 -14.02 3.56
C GLU A 100 1.06 -13.13 4.36
N THR A 101 2.04 -12.50 3.69
CA THR A 101 2.96 -11.56 4.35
C THR A 101 2.22 -10.30 4.81
N ALA A 102 1.30 -9.79 3.98
CA ALA A 102 0.46 -8.66 4.36
C ALA A 102 -0.43 -8.98 5.57
N LEU A 103 -1.02 -10.18 5.63
CA LEU A 103 -1.81 -10.63 6.77
C LEU A 103 -0.97 -10.68 8.04
N ALA A 104 0.24 -11.24 7.98
CA ALA A 104 1.15 -11.28 9.12
C ALA A 104 1.51 -9.87 9.64
N HIS A 105 1.75 -8.92 8.73
CA HIS A 105 1.98 -7.52 9.09
C HIS A 105 0.75 -6.86 9.70
N ALA A 106 -0.43 -7.02 9.09
CA ALA A 106 -1.66 -6.44 9.58
C ALA A 106 -2.05 -7.00 10.97
N GLN A 107 -1.87 -8.32 11.19
CA GLN A 107 -2.09 -8.96 12.49
C GLN A 107 -1.13 -8.43 13.57
N ARG A 108 0.15 -8.20 13.22
CA ARG A 108 1.12 -7.57 14.14
C ARG A 108 0.66 -6.18 14.53
N VAL A 109 0.33 -5.33 13.55
CA VAL A 109 -0.10 -3.95 13.80
C VAL A 109 -1.36 -3.91 14.67
N ASN A 110 -2.38 -4.72 14.37
CA ASN A 110 -3.63 -4.74 15.15
C ASN A 110 -3.45 -5.31 16.57
N ARG A 111 -2.40 -6.09 16.82
CA ARG A 111 -2.04 -6.53 18.17
C ARG A 111 -1.43 -5.40 18.97
N ASP A 112 -0.56 -4.60 18.33
CA ASP A 112 0.17 -3.51 18.98
C ASP A 112 -0.72 -2.26 19.15
N VAL A 113 -1.61 -2.01 18.19
CA VAL A 113 -2.56 -0.89 18.17
C VAL A 113 -3.96 -1.41 17.84
N PRO A 114 -4.68 -1.95 18.84
CA PRO A 114 -6.03 -2.45 18.64
C PRO A 114 -7.03 -1.31 18.39
N ASP A 115 -8.14 -1.63 17.72
CA ASP A 115 -9.27 -0.71 17.45
C ASP A 115 -8.91 0.57 16.67
N ASP A 116 -7.79 0.60 15.94
CA ASP A 116 -7.59 1.62 14.91
C ASP A 116 -8.36 1.23 13.63
N PRO A 117 -9.30 2.06 13.14
CA PRO A 117 -10.14 1.70 12.01
C PRO A 117 -9.33 1.49 10.72
N HIS A 118 -8.22 2.19 10.52
CA HIS A 118 -7.40 2.02 9.31
C HIS A 118 -6.61 0.71 9.34
N TYR A 119 -6.06 0.34 10.49
CA TYR A 119 -5.37 -0.93 10.65
C TYR A 119 -6.33 -2.12 10.58
N LEU A 120 -7.54 -1.97 11.11
CA LEU A 120 -8.59 -2.98 10.97
C LEU A 120 -9.00 -3.15 9.50
N ALA A 121 -9.11 -2.07 8.73
CA ALA A 121 -9.40 -2.17 7.29
C ALA A 121 -8.28 -2.88 6.51
N THR A 122 -7.01 -2.59 6.81
CA THR A 122 -5.87 -3.34 6.22
C THR A 122 -5.96 -4.82 6.58
N LEU A 123 -6.26 -5.16 7.83
CA LEU A 123 -6.40 -6.54 8.29
C LEU A 123 -7.56 -7.25 7.59
N ALA A 124 -8.72 -6.61 7.48
CA ALA A 124 -9.87 -7.18 6.80
C ALA A 124 -9.56 -7.48 5.33
N ARG A 125 -8.89 -6.57 4.63
CA ARG A 125 -8.44 -6.79 3.24
C ARG A 125 -7.47 -7.96 3.13
N ALA A 126 -6.53 -8.08 4.05
CA ALA A 126 -5.59 -9.20 4.08
C ALA A 126 -6.29 -10.54 4.34
N LEU A 127 -7.20 -10.58 5.32
CA LEU A 127 -8.02 -11.76 5.61
C LEU A 127 -8.84 -12.19 4.39
N MET A 128 -9.44 -11.24 3.68
CA MET A 128 -10.19 -11.52 2.46
C MET A 128 -9.27 -12.07 1.35
N ALA A 129 -8.07 -11.51 1.19
CA ALA A 129 -7.07 -11.97 0.21
C ALA A 129 -6.52 -13.37 0.51
N THR A 130 -6.51 -13.80 1.78
CA THR A 130 -6.12 -15.15 2.17
C THR A 130 -7.30 -16.13 2.28
N GLY A 131 -8.52 -15.71 1.92
CA GLY A 131 -9.71 -16.56 1.91
C GLY A 131 -10.47 -16.67 3.25
N SER A 132 -10.07 -15.92 4.28
CA SER A 132 -10.76 -15.84 5.57
C SER A 132 -11.93 -14.85 5.52
N SER A 133 -12.83 -15.00 4.54
CA SER A 133 -13.88 -14.00 4.22
C SER A 133 -14.83 -13.70 5.38
N ALA A 134 -15.17 -14.69 6.21
CA ALA A 134 -16.04 -14.47 7.36
C ALA A 134 -15.40 -13.52 8.40
N GLU A 135 -14.12 -13.73 8.72
CA GLU A 135 -13.36 -12.86 9.62
C GLU A 135 -13.13 -11.48 8.99
N ALA A 136 -12.90 -11.42 7.68
CA ALA A 136 -12.76 -10.16 6.96
C ALA A 136 -14.00 -9.27 7.09
N VAL A 137 -15.21 -9.83 6.90
CA VAL A 137 -16.48 -9.09 7.04
C VAL A 137 -16.67 -8.57 8.46
N VAL A 138 -16.36 -9.38 9.48
CA VAL A 138 -16.45 -8.97 10.88
C VAL A 138 -15.47 -7.84 11.19
N THR A 139 -14.22 -7.99 10.73
CA THR A 139 -13.14 -7.01 10.95
C THR A 139 -13.44 -5.69 10.24
N GLN A 140 -13.90 -5.74 8.99
CA GLN A 140 -14.26 -4.53 8.22
C GLN A 140 -15.48 -3.81 8.82
N ARG A 141 -16.47 -4.55 9.30
CA ARG A 141 -17.62 -3.97 10.00
C ARG A 141 -17.17 -3.19 11.24
N ARG A 142 -16.24 -3.76 12.02
CA ARG A 142 -15.66 -3.09 13.18
C ARG A 142 -14.94 -1.79 12.79
N ALA A 143 -14.19 -1.79 11.68
CA ALA A 143 -13.56 -0.58 11.14
C ALA A 143 -14.59 0.52 10.80
N CYS A 144 -15.73 0.16 10.18
CA CYS A 144 -16.81 1.11 9.89
C CYS A 144 -17.45 1.68 11.16
N GLU A 145 -17.68 0.85 12.19
CA GLU A 145 -18.32 1.24 13.45
C GLU A 145 -17.50 2.26 14.24
N LEU A 146 -16.16 2.18 14.14
CA LEU A 146 -15.22 3.07 14.83
C LEU A 146 -15.09 4.45 14.17
N LEU A 147 -15.60 4.61 12.94
CA LEU A 147 -15.55 5.88 12.22
C LEU A 147 -16.84 6.69 12.37
N PRO A 148 -16.75 8.03 12.46
CA PRO A 148 -17.92 8.90 12.40
C PRO A 148 -18.73 8.67 11.11
N GLU A 149 -20.05 8.81 11.19
CA GLU A 149 -20.95 8.59 10.04
C GLU A 149 -20.62 9.49 8.84
N ALA A 150 -20.28 10.76 9.12
CA ALA A 150 -19.89 11.74 8.10
C ALA A 150 -18.45 11.55 7.56
N SER A 151 -17.70 10.54 8.02
CA SER A 151 -16.33 10.32 7.58
C SER A 151 -16.29 9.77 6.15
N GLY A 152 -15.54 10.43 5.26
CA GLY A 152 -15.29 9.91 3.92
C GLY A 152 -14.64 8.52 3.93
N TRP A 153 -13.84 8.21 4.95
CA TRP A 153 -13.27 6.87 5.15
C TRP A 153 -14.33 5.83 5.46
N ARG A 154 -15.39 6.20 6.19
CA ARG A 154 -16.48 5.28 6.50
C ARG A 154 -17.20 4.86 5.23
N LEU A 155 -17.46 5.78 4.32
CA LEU A 155 -18.08 5.46 3.03
C LEU A 155 -17.23 4.49 2.21
N ALA A 156 -15.90 4.70 2.18
CA ALA A 156 -14.98 3.79 1.51
C ALA A 156 -15.00 2.39 2.17
N PHE A 157 -14.94 2.34 3.49
CA PHE A 157 -14.93 1.07 4.23
C PHE A 157 -16.25 0.31 4.13
N GLU A 158 -17.38 1.02 4.07
CA GLU A 158 -18.69 0.41 3.79
C GLU A 158 -18.79 -0.12 2.36
N SER A 159 -18.12 0.51 1.39
CA SER A 159 -17.99 -0.02 0.03
C SER A 159 -17.23 -1.33 0.01
N ASP A 160 -16.06 -1.38 0.67
CA ASP A 160 -15.26 -2.61 0.82
C ASP A 160 -16.07 -3.71 1.53
N LEU A 161 -16.82 -3.36 2.58
CA LEU A 161 -17.67 -4.31 3.31
C LEU A 161 -18.75 -4.94 2.42
N ARG A 162 -19.38 -4.15 1.55
CA ARG A 162 -20.35 -4.67 0.56
C ARG A 162 -19.66 -5.64 -0.41
N ALA A 163 -18.49 -5.26 -0.93
CA ALA A 163 -17.71 -6.12 -1.82
C ALA A 163 -17.35 -7.46 -1.16
N TYR A 164 -16.96 -7.46 0.12
CA TYR A 164 -16.64 -8.69 0.86
C TYR A 164 -17.86 -9.59 1.05
N GLY A 165 -19.04 -9.00 1.28
CA GLY A 165 -20.31 -9.73 1.35
C GLY A 165 -20.63 -10.48 0.05
N ASP A 166 -20.23 -9.92 -1.10
CA ASP A 166 -20.38 -10.52 -2.43
C ASP A 166 -19.21 -11.46 -2.80
N GLY A 167 -18.25 -11.67 -1.89
CA GLY A 167 -17.06 -12.49 -2.14
C GLY A 167 -16.02 -11.84 -3.04
N ARG A 168 -16.07 -10.51 -3.24
CA ARG A 168 -15.17 -9.76 -4.13
C ARG A 168 -14.13 -9.00 -3.33
N LEU A 169 -12.90 -8.97 -3.84
CA LEU A 169 -11.93 -7.93 -3.51
C LEU A 169 -12.04 -6.86 -4.57
N ASP A 170 -12.37 -5.63 -4.17
CA ASP A 170 -12.18 -4.49 -5.07
C ASP A 170 -10.66 -4.25 -5.20
N ASP A 171 -10.11 -4.61 -6.35
CA ASP A 171 -8.72 -4.36 -6.67
C ASP A 171 -8.47 -2.90 -7.09
N GLY A 172 -9.52 -2.06 -7.11
CA GLY A 172 -9.42 -0.62 -7.34
C GLY A 172 -9.00 -0.25 -8.76
N TRP A 173 -8.83 -1.23 -9.64
CA TRP A 173 -8.47 -1.07 -11.04
C TRP A 173 -9.47 -1.84 -11.88
N GLY A 174 -10.68 -1.30 -11.95
CA GLY A 174 -11.66 -1.73 -12.93
C GLY A 174 -10.99 -1.82 -14.30
N SER A 175 -11.11 -2.99 -14.91
CA SER A 175 -10.76 -3.28 -16.29
C SER A 175 -11.43 -2.28 -17.22
N GLY A 176 -10.80 -1.13 -17.43
CA GLY A 176 -11.08 -0.24 -18.55
C GLY A 176 -10.50 -0.88 -19.80
N GLY A 177 -11.31 -1.71 -20.46
CA GLY A 177 -11.08 -2.12 -21.83
C GLY A 177 -11.28 -0.98 -22.82
#